data_AF-S6FVV9-F1
#
_entry.id   AF-S6FVV9-F1
#
_cell.length_a   1.000
_cell.length_b   1.000
_cell.length_c   1.000
_cell.angle_alpha   90.00
_cell.angle_beta   90.00
_cell.angle_gamma   90.00
#
_symmetry.space_group_name_H-M   'P 1'
#
loop_
_entity.id
_entity.type
_entity.pdbx_description
1 polymer ?
#
loop_
_entity_poly.entity_id
_entity_poly.type
_entity_poly.pdbx_seq_one_letter_code
_entity_poly.pdbx_strand_id
1 'polypeptide(L)' 'MAKLPIEQVWVNPDCGLKTRGNAETIPSLRHLVEATRVLRKEKVEYDK' A
#
# COMPACT_ATOMS: atom_id res chain seq x y z
N MET A 1 -0.65 -9.00 -23.60
CA MET A 1 -0.25 -8.09 -22.51
C MET A 1 0.92 -8.71 -21.77
N ALA A 2 2.07 -8.06 -21.77
CA ALA A 2 3.23 -8.50 -20.98
C ALA A 2 3.03 -8.07 -19.52
N LYS A 3 3.34 -8.96 -18.56
CA LYS A 3 3.36 -8.63 -17.13
C LYS A 3 4.70 -8.00 -16.80
N LEU A 4 4.72 -7.00 -15.92
CA LEU A 4 5.96 -6.43 -15.39
C LEU A 4 6.64 -7.43 -14.44
N PRO A 5 7.98 -7.50 -14.44
CA PRO A 5 8.73 -8.19 -13.39
C PRO A 5 8.42 -7.60 -12.02
N ILE A 6 8.39 -8.44 -10.98
CA ILE A 6 7.93 -8.04 -9.64
C ILE A 6 8.81 -6.94 -9.02
N GLU A 7 10.10 -6.97 -9.32
CA GLU A 7 11.11 -6.00 -8.90
C GLU A 7 10.88 -4.60 -9.49
N GLN A 8 10.04 -4.47 -10.52
CA GLN A 8 9.66 -3.20 -11.14
C GLN A 8 8.30 -2.69 -10.65
N VAL A 9 7.59 -3.44 -9.81
CA VAL A 9 6.23 -3.10 -9.36
C VAL A 9 6.28 -2.24 -8.09
N TRP A 10 5.65 -1.08 -8.16
CA TRP A 10 5.40 -0.19 -7.03
C TRP A 10 3.92 -0.18 -6.69
N VAL A 11 3.61 -0.02 -5.40
CA VAL A 11 2.23 0.03 -4.90
C VAL A 11 2.00 1.42 -4.31
N ASN A 12 1.08 2.17 -4.91
CA ASN A 12 0.69 3.50 -4.47
C ASN A 12 -0.79 3.76 -4.84
N PRO A 13 -1.46 4.74 -4.19
CA PRO A 13 -2.76 5.21 -4.63
C PRO A 13 -2.70 5.84 -6.02
N ASP A 14 -3.84 5.86 -6.73
CA ASP A 14 -3.93 6.39 -8.09
C ASP A 14 -3.51 7.87 -8.22
N CYS A 15 -3.77 8.67 -7.18
CA CYS A 15 -3.45 10.10 -7.16
C CYS A 15 -3.15 10.63 -5.75
N GLY A 16 -2.80 11.91 -5.66
CA GLY A 16 -2.59 12.58 -4.38
C GLY A 16 -3.86 12.66 -3.53
N LEU A 17 -3.69 12.63 -2.21
CA LEU A 17 -4.79 12.49 -1.25
C LEU A 17 -5.39 13.83 -0.80
N LYS A 18 -5.15 14.93 -1.54
CA LYS A 18 -5.51 16.30 -1.12
C LYS A 18 -7.01 16.52 -0.85
N THR A 19 -7.86 15.67 -1.40
CA THR A 19 -9.33 15.73 -1.24
C THR A 19 -9.87 14.69 -0.27
N ARG A 20 -9.01 13.91 0.40
CA ARG A 20 -9.38 12.82 1.30
C ARG A 20 -9.16 13.22 2.76
N GLY A 21 -10.07 12.78 3.64
CA GLY A 21 -9.97 13.02 5.08
C GLY A 21 -9.10 11.95 5.79
N ASN A 22 -8.67 12.23 7.02
CA ASN A 22 -7.87 11.28 7.80
C ASN A 22 -8.63 9.99 8.16
N ALA A 23 -9.93 10.10 8.46
CA ALA A 23 -10.78 8.98 8.86
C ALA A 23 -10.85 7.87 7.79
N GLU A 24 -10.73 8.23 6.50
CA GLU A 24 -10.67 7.29 5.38
C GLU A 24 -9.23 7.01 4.92
N THR A 25 -8.35 8.01 4.94
CA THR A 25 -7.00 7.90 4.39
C THR A 25 -6.13 6.94 5.21
N ILE A 26 -6.13 7.09 6.53
CA ILE A 26 -5.28 6.29 7.41
C ILE A 26 -5.60 4.80 7.32
N PRO A 27 -6.87 4.34 7.46
CA PRO A 27 -7.17 2.91 7.33
C PRO A 27 -6.89 2.39 5.91
N SER A 28 -7.17 3.18 4.86
CA SER A 28 -6.90 2.77 3.48
C SER A 28 -5.41 2.54 3.22
N LEU A 29 -4.55 3.46 3.66
CA LEU A 29 -3.11 3.32 3.53
C LEU A 29 -2.56 2.17 4.38
N ARG A 30 -3.11 1.95 5.59
CA ARG A 30 -2.75 0.79 6.42
C ARG A 30 -3.04 -0.53 5.68
N HIS A 31 -4.23 -0.67 5.09
CA HIS A 31 -4.58 -1.86 4.32
C HIS A 31 -3.70 -2.04 3.08
N LEU A 32 -3.38 -0.96 2.37
CA LEU A 32 -2.51 -1.01 1.18
C LEU A 32 -1.10 -1.53 1.53
N VAL A 33 -0.52 -1.00 2.61
CA VAL A 33 0.79 -1.44 3.12
C VAL A 33 0.72 -2.89 3.61
N GLU A 34 -0.31 -3.25 4.35
CA GLU A 34 -0.49 -4.61 4.88
C GLU A 34 -0.57 -5.64 3.76
N ALA A 35 -1.41 -5.40 2.76
CA ALA A 35 -1.51 -6.27 1.58
C ALA A 35 -0.16 -6.41 0.87
N THR A 36 0.58 -5.31 0.73
CA THR A 36 1.92 -5.33 0.11
C THR A 36 2.89 -6.20 0.91
N ARG A 37 2.90 -6.08 2.24
CA ARG A 37 3.77 -6.88 3.13
C ARG A 37 3.44 -8.37 3.07
N VAL A 38 2.16 -8.73 3.05
CA VAL A 38 1.72 -10.13 2.90
C VAL A 38 2.27 -10.73 1.61
N LEU A 39 2.20 -10.01 0.49
CA LEU A 39 2.74 -10.47 -0.80
C LEU A 39 4.27 -10.59 -0.79
N ARG A 40 4.94 -9.70 -0.06
CA ARG A 40 6.40 -9.73 0.12
C ARG A 40 6.89 -10.73 1.17
N LYS A 41 5.97 -11.34 1.93
CA LYS A 41 6.28 -12.23 3.08
C LYS A 41 7.12 -11.52 4.16
N GLU A 42 6.89 -10.22 4.34
CA GLU A 42 7.52 -9.40 5.39
C GLU A 42 6.76 -9.54 6.72
N LYS A 43 7.46 -9.37 7.85
CA LYS A 43 6.80 -9.29 9.16
C LYS A 43 6.13 -7.91 9.32
N VAL A 44 4.94 -7.92 9.89
CA VAL A 44 4.18 -6.72 10.20
C VAL A 44 4.37 -6.41 11.68
N GLU A 45 5.17 -5.39 11.97
CA GLU A 45 5.26 -4.80 13.30
C GLU A 45 4.71 -3.39 13.21
N TYR A 46 3.73 -3.07 14.07
CA TYR A 46 3.24 -1.72 14.23
C TYR A 46 3.70 -1.24 15.61
N ASP A 47 4.71 -0.37 15.63
CA ASP A 47 5.02 0.39 16.83
C ASP A 47 3.85 1.34 17.13
N LYS A 48 3.45 1.32 18.40
CA LYS A 48 2.41 2.14 18.99
C LYS A 48 2.97 3.51 19.37
#